data_AF-A0A1Q6UN86-F1
#
_entry.id   AF-A0A1Q6UN86-F1
#
_cell.length_a   1.000
_cell.length_b   1.000
_cell.length_c   1.000
_cell.angle_alpha   90.00
_cell.angle_beta   90.00
_cell.angle_gamma   90.00
#
_symmetry.space_group_name_H-M   'P 1'
#
loop_
_entity.id
_entity.type
_entity.pdbx_description
1 polymer ?
#
loop_
_entity_poly.entity_id
_entity_poly.type
_entity_poly.pdbx_seq_one_letter_code
_entity_poly.pdbx_strand_id
1 'polypeptide(L)'
;MGLKNVPVFRIPAIELQKRKALNIVFNRATNDGDICQTPLKAKRILETLNLSELANSISDKELGSKEFFRCAYPCKVSVAKLCKINSGRWIQYAKSIARTLRKAGIIMPIVCTPDGKVINGIGRLEMLAELKADTCEVVYISEDEAKFADAMMNLLTMDFNIHERYEDLLRYNSFRRARRVREELGHGFVFAVHGKNPCHTFDIFNPSQQAKWRKEHGNTILDFGAGHLTETNILNAAGFDCTPFEPYHIGVSEIDKGKSLEISKKFLEVVASGKEFTSIFISSVLNSVPFAKDREHIVCICAALCRPFAKLYACASSTSETGYRQVNGKAFHNESNAGNIAFRLEYESGIRIGDFQDKPKVQKYHTKKEFYDLFYQFFRNVKISEMSGNVCAKCENVRRIPWERLVEVLQFEFNLPYPDGSRMELVDDAINAFKRRHEGIAV
;
A
#
# COMPACT_ATOMS: atom_id res chain seq x y z
N MET A 1 22.63 -25.66 17.17
CA MET A 1 23.84 -24.81 17.04
C MET A 1 24.85 -24.98 18.18
N GLY A 2 24.46 -25.34 19.42
CA GLY A 2 25.44 -25.72 20.47
C GLY A 2 26.30 -24.58 21.06
N LEU A 3 26.13 -23.33 20.59
CA LEU A 3 26.88 -22.17 21.05
C LEU A 3 26.25 -21.55 22.30
N LYS A 4 27.09 -21.08 23.23
CA LYS A 4 26.65 -20.29 24.39
C LYS A 4 26.58 -18.79 24.09
N ASN A 5 27.34 -18.30 23.12
CA ASN A 5 27.43 -16.89 22.75
C ASN A 5 27.49 -16.76 21.23
N VAL A 6 26.89 -15.70 20.68
CA VAL A 6 26.94 -15.35 19.25
C VAL A 6 27.28 -13.87 19.09
N PRO A 7 28.10 -13.49 18.09
CA PRO A 7 28.36 -12.08 17.80
C PRO A 7 27.08 -11.39 17.35
N VAL A 8 26.85 -10.17 17.83
CA VAL A 8 25.67 -9.37 17.48
C VAL A 8 26.09 -7.96 17.05
N PHE A 9 25.46 -7.47 15.99
CA PHE A 9 25.55 -6.07 15.59
C PHE A 9 24.38 -5.30 16.21
N ARG A 10 24.69 -4.26 16.98
CA ARG A 10 23.67 -3.41 17.62
C ARG A 10 23.57 -2.08 16.88
N ILE A 11 22.36 -1.72 16.48
CA ILE A 11 22.04 -0.40 15.94
C ILE A 11 21.58 0.54 17.06
N PRO A 12 21.73 1.86 16.89
CA PRO A 12 21.15 2.85 17.80
C PRO A 12 19.64 2.64 17.98
N ALA A 13 19.09 3.20 19.07
CA ALA A 13 17.65 3.18 19.29
C ALA A 13 16.92 3.89 18.12
N ILE A 14 15.96 3.19 17.52
CA ILE A 14 15.09 3.73 16.45
C ILE A 14 13.67 3.78 16.99
N GLU A 15 12.98 4.89 16.74
CA GLU A 15 11.56 5.06 17.05
C GLU A 15 10.72 3.88 16.50
N LEU A 16 9.69 3.46 17.23
CA LEU A 16 8.95 2.24 16.93
C LEU A 16 8.37 2.23 15.51
N GLN A 17 7.81 3.36 15.03
CA GLN A 17 7.21 3.43 13.70
C GLN A 17 8.26 3.24 12.59
N LYS A 18 9.38 3.96 12.68
CA LYS A 18 10.51 3.81 11.76
C LYS A 18 11.10 2.40 11.80
N ARG A 19 11.14 1.76 12.97
CA ARG A 19 11.57 0.36 13.13
C ARG A 19 10.62 -0.62 12.45
N LYS A 20 9.31 -0.44 12.59
CA LYS A 20 8.29 -1.27 11.90
C LYS A 20 8.44 -1.16 10.38
N ALA A 21 8.63 0.05 9.85
CA ALA A 21 8.88 0.28 8.43
C ALA A 21 10.19 -0.38 7.94
N LEU A 22 11.26 -0.24 8.72
CA LEU A 22 12.56 -0.85 8.44
C LEU A 22 12.49 -2.38 8.42
N ASN A 23 11.73 -2.98 9.35
CA ASN A 23 11.53 -4.43 9.40
C ASN A 23 10.85 -4.98 8.13
N ILE A 24 9.94 -4.21 7.51
CA ILE A 24 9.29 -4.62 6.26
C ILE A 24 10.31 -4.70 5.11
N VAL A 25 11.24 -3.75 5.02
CA VAL A 25 12.26 -3.73 3.96
C VAL A 25 13.47 -4.59 4.27
N PHE A 26 13.74 -4.91 5.54
CA PHE A 26 14.90 -5.70 5.96
C PHE A 26 14.97 -7.02 5.19
N ASN A 27 13.86 -7.75 5.11
CA ASN A 27 13.76 -9.02 4.39
C ASN A 27 14.01 -8.91 2.88
N ARG A 28 13.74 -7.74 2.30
CA ARG A 28 14.03 -7.48 0.88
C ARG A 28 15.46 -7.06 0.65
N ALA A 29 16.11 -6.49 1.66
CA ALA A 29 17.46 -5.95 1.57
C ALA A 29 18.55 -6.98 1.86
N THR A 30 18.19 -8.02 2.62
CA THR A 30 19.02 -9.19 2.86
C THR A 30 19.13 -10.07 1.61
N ASN A 31 18.14 -10.01 0.72
CA ASN A 31 18.06 -10.83 -0.49
C ASN A 31 18.37 -9.97 -1.72
N ASP A 32 19.11 -10.50 -2.69
CA ASP A 32 19.33 -9.83 -3.98
C ASP A 32 18.14 -10.03 -4.94
N GLY A 33 16.92 -9.74 -4.47
CA GLY A 33 15.70 -9.87 -5.25
C GLY A 33 15.46 -8.68 -6.17
N ASP A 34 14.72 -8.89 -7.27
CA ASP A 34 14.14 -7.81 -8.07
C ASP A 34 12.74 -7.40 -7.54
N ILE A 35 12.23 -6.26 -8.02
CA ILE A 35 10.94 -5.68 -7.64
C ILE A 35 9.76 -6.63 -7.85
N CYS A 36 9.87 -7.55 -8.81
CA CYS A 36 8.83 -8.53 -9.15
C CYS A 36 8.98 -9.88 -8.43
N GLN A 37 10.02 -10.04 -7.60
CA GLN A 37 10.22 -11.23 -6.77
C GLN A 37 9.13 -11.30 -5.70
N THR A 38 8.60 -12.49 -5.42
CA THR A 38 7.61 -12.72 -4.36
C THR A 38 7.98 -13.95 -3.53
N PRO A 39 7.50 -14.06 -2.28
CA PRO A 39 7.68 -15.26 -1.46
C PRO A 39 7.27 -16.54 -2.18
N LEU A 40 6.12 -16.56 -2.87
CA LEU A 40 5.68 -17.74 -3.63
C LEU A 40 6.63 -18.11 -4.77
N LYS A 41 7.12 -17.12 -5.54
CA LYS A 41 8.12 -17.38 -6.59
C LYS A 41 9.42 -17.93 -6.00
N ALA A 42 9.89 -17.33 -4.91
CA ALA A 42 11.12 -17.77 -4.24
C ALA A 42 10.98 -19.20 -3.70
N LYS A 43 9.84 -19.52 -3.08
CA LYS A 43 9.48 -20.86 -2.62
C LYS A 43 9.50 -21.89 -3.75
N ARG A 44 8.88 -21.58 -4.90
CA ARG A 44 8.89 -22.48 -6.07
C ARG A 44 10.31 -22.76 -6.58
N ILE A 45 11.18 -21.76 -6.57
CA ILE A 45 12.59 -21.98 -6.95
C ILE A 45 13.27 -22.88 -5.92
N LEU A 46 13.09 -22.61 -4.62
CA LEU A 46 13.64 -23.45 -3.54
C LEU A 46 13.18 -24.92 -3.64
N GLU A 47 11.91 -25.17 -3.98
CA GLU A 47 11.36 -26.52 -4.14
C GLU A 47 12.01 -27.32 -5.29
N THR A 48 12.62 -26.63 -6.28
CA THR A 48 13.36 -27.29 -7.36
C THR A 48 14.82 -27.60 -7.00
N LEU A 49 15.31 -27.12 -5.86
CA LEU A 49 16.68 -27.34 -5.41
C LEU A 49 16.74 -28.52 -4.43
N ASN A 50 17.71 -29.42 -4.63
CA ASN A 50 18.00 -30.46 -3.65
C ASN A 50 18.83 -29.89 -2.50
N LEU A 51 18.17 -29.12 -1.61
CA LEU A 51 18.84 -28.45 -0.50
C LEU A 51 19.53 -29.41 0.46
N SER A 52 18.98 -30.60 0.67
CA SER A 52 19.58 -31.64 1.53
C SER A 52 20.91 -32.13 0.98
N GLU A 53 20.98 -32.39 -0.33
CA GLU A 53 22.22 -32.80 -0.99
C GLU A 53 23.27 -31.68 -0.94
N LEU A 54 22.87 -30.44 -1.24
CA LEU A 54 23.75 -29.27 -1.17
C LEU A 54 24.27 -29.02 0.25
N ALA A 55 23.44 -29.23 1.27
CA ALA A 55 23.86 -29.11 2.67
C ALA A 55 24.84 -30.23 3.05
N ASN A 56 24.55 -31.48 2.66
CA ASN A 56 25.40 -32.64 2.97
C ASN A 56 26.77 -32.59 2.30
N SER A 57 26.91 -31.87 1.18
CA SER A 57 28.21 -31.65 0.53
C SER A 57 29.10 -30.62 1.24
N ILE A 58 28.57 -29.86 2.21
CA ILE A 58 29.30 -28.81 2.92
C ILE A 58 29.82 -29.38 4.24
N SER A 59 31.12 -29.26 4.47
CA SER A 59 31.73 -29.66 5.74
C SER A 59 31.39 -28.66 6.86
N ASP A 60 30.94 -29.18 7.99
CA ASP A 60 30.72 -28.40 9.21
C ASP A 60 32.00 -27.69 9.65
N LYS A 61 31.85 -26.46 10.16
CA LYS A 61 32.95 -25.68 10.72
C LYS A 61 33.03 -25.89 12.22
N GLU A 62 34.24 -25.82 12.76
CA GLU A 62 34.47 -25.89 14.21
C GLU A 62 33.71 -24.77 14.94
N LEU A 63 32.88 -25.14 15.92
CA LEU A 63 32.06 -24.21 16.68
C LEU A 63 32.93 -23.12 17.35
N GLY A 64 32.56 -21.86 17.12
CA GLY A 64 33.27 -20.72 17.72
C GLY A 64 34.54 -20.28 16.99
N SER A 65 34.98 -21.01 15.96
CA SER A 65 36.12 -20.61 15.13
C SER A 65 35.83 -19.33 14.31
N LYS A 66 36.89 -18.69 13.80
CA LYS A 66 36.74 -17.57 12.85
C LYS A 66 35.98 -17.97 11.59
N GLU A 67 36.17 -19.21 11.13
CA GLU A 67 35.46 -19.81 10.00
C GLU A 67 33.98 -20.06 10.30
N PHE A 68 33.62 -20.28 11.55
CA PHE A 68 32.22 -20.38 11.97
C PHE A 68 31.56 -19.00 12.05
N PHE A 69 32.31 -17.98 12.51
CA PHE A 69 31.84 -16.59 12.61
C PHE A 69 32.43 -15.66 11.54
N ARG A 70 32.51 -16.10 10.27
CA ARG A 70 33.14 -15.31 9.18
C ARG A 70 32.57 -13.89 9.06
N CYS A 71 31.29 -13.71 9.34
CA CYS A 71 30.63 -12.40 9.31
C CYS A 71 31.15 -11.40 10.36
N ALA A 72 31.80 -11.86 11.42
CA ALA A 72 32.48 -11.02 12.41
C ALA A 72 33.90 -10.62 11.98
N TYR A 73 34.44 -11.26 10.94
CA TYR A 73 35.81 -11.05 10.45
C TYR A 73 35.84 -10.84 8.92
N PRO A 74 35.12 -9.84 8.38
CA PRO A 74 35.12 -9.60 6.95
C PRO A 74 36.47 -9.09 6.45
N CYS A 75 36.81 -9.45 5.21
CA CYS A 75 37.95 -8.90 4.48
C CYS A 75 37.60 -7.54 3.89
N LYS A 76 38.54 -6.58 3.91
CA LYS A 76 38.41 -5.33 3.15
C LYS A 76 38.86 -5.56 1.70
N VAL A 77 37.97 -5.34 0.75
CA VAL A 77 38.21 -5.60 -0.67
C VAL A 77 37.91 -4.35 -1.49
N SER A 78 38.64 -4.14 -2.58
CA SER A 78 38.40 -3.03 -3.52
C SER A 78 37.02 -3.15 -4.18
N VAL A 79 36.22 -2.08 -4.08
CA VAL A 79 34.92 -1.98 -4.75
C VAL A 79 35.10 -2.05 -6.26
N ALA A 80 36.04 -1.28 -6.83
CA ALA A 80 36.31 -1.26 -8.26
C ALA A 80 36.66 -2.65 -8.82
N LYS A 81 37.48 -3.43 -8.10
CA LYS A 81 37.83 -4.81 -8.48
C LYS A 81 36.59 -5.70 -8.53
N LEU A 82 35.75 -5.68 -7.49
CA LEU A 82 34.53 -6.50 -7.44
C LEU A 82 33.51 -6.07 -8.49
N CYS A 83 33.39 -4.76 -8.77
CA CYS A 83 32.52 -4.26 -9.83
C CYS A 83 32.94 -4.78 -11.20
N LYS A 84 34.25 -4.84 -11.47
CA LYS A 84 34.77 -5.42 -12.72
C LYS A 84 34.39 -6.90 -12.86
N ILE A 85 34.57 -7.69 -11.80
CA ILE A 85 34.26 -9.13 -11.77
C ILE A 85 32.75 -9.39 -11.99
N ASN A 86 31.89 -8.54 -11.43
CA ASN A 86 30.44 -8.74 -11.40
C ASN A 86 29.68 -7.88 -12.44
N SER A 87 30.38 -7.37 -13.45
CA SER A 87 29.78 -6.54 -14.50
C SER A 87 28.60 -7.24 -15.17
N GLY A 88 27.50 -6.49 -15.38
CA GLY A 88 26.29 -7.00 -16.02
C GLY A 88 25.30 -7.72 -15.09
N ARG A 89 25.61 -7.89 -13.80
CA ARG A 89 24.75 -8.58 -12.82
C ARG A 89 23.91 -7.63 -11.95
N TRP A 90 23.80 -6.37 -12.34
CA TRP A 90 23.23 -5.29 -11.51
C TRP A 90 21.72 -5.42 -11.31
N ILE A 91 21.28 -5.21 -10.05
CA ILE A 91 19.87 -5.26 -9.67
C ILE A 91 19.51 -3.91 -9.02
N GLN A 92 18.99 -3.00 -9.83
CA GLN A 92 18.66 -1.62 -9.44
C GLN A 92 17.74 -1.55 -8.20
N TYR A 93 16.78 -2.48 -8.11
CA TYR A 93 15.89 -2.58 -6.96
C TYR A 93 16.64 -2.95 -5.68
N ALA A 94 17.50 -3.97 -5.71
CA ALA A 94 18.31 -4.40 -4.57
C ALA A 94 19.23 -3.27 -4.09
N LYS A 95 19.82 -2.48 -5.02
CA LYS A 95 20.58 -1.27 -4.69
C LYS A 95 19.75 -0.25 -3.92
N SER A 96 18.55 0.07 -4.42
CA SER A 96 17.67 1.08 -3.82
C SER A 96 17.21 0.67 -2.41
N ILE A 97 16.90 -0.62 -2.23
CA ILE A 97 16.59 -1.20 -0.93
C ILE A 97 17.81 -1.16 0.01
N ALA A 98 19.00 -1.57 -0.46
CA ALA A 98 20.23 -1.55 0.34
C ALA A 98 20.57 -0.15 0.87
N ARG A 99 20.34 0.88 0.06
CA ARG A 99 20.48 2.29 0.46
C ARG A 99 19.57 2.66 1.63
N THR A 100 18.37 2.11 1.70
CA THR A 100 17.43 2.33 2.82
C THR A 100 17.98 1.78 4.13
N LEU A 101 18.52 0.56 4.12
CA LEU A 101 19.17 -0.02 5.30
C LEU A 101 20.43 0.75 5.74
N ARG A 102 21.28 1.14 4.78
CA ARG A 102 22.50 1.91 5.09
C ARG A 102 22.17 3.25 5.74
N LYS A 103 21.14 3.95 5.28
CA LYS A 103 20.65 5.20 5.91
C LYS A 103 20.17 5.00 7.34
N ALA A 104 19.73 3.79 7.70
CA ALA A 104 19.37 3.42 9.06
C ALA A 104 20.57 2.93 9.90
N GLY A 105 21.80 2.99 9.37
CA GLY A 105 23.01 2.53 10.05
C GLY A 105 23.20 1.01 10.02
N ILE A 106 22.42 0.28 9.23
CA ILE A 106 22.58 -1.16 9.06
C ILE A 106 23.59 -1.43 7.95
N ILE A 107 24.72 -2.03 8.33
CA ILE A 107 25.79 -2.42 7.42
C ILE A 107 25.90 -3.94 7.44
N MET A 108 25.88 -4.54 6.25
CA MET A 108 26.00 -5.99 6.08
C MET A 108 27.11 -6.26 5.06
N PRO A 109 27.99 -7.24 5.31
CA PRO A 109 29.03 -7.59 4.37
C PRO A 109 28.44 -8.15 3.06
N ILE A 110 29.25 -8.12 2.01
CA ILE A 110 28.98 -8.81 0.75
C ILE A 110 29.51 -10.24 0.87
N VAL A 111 28.79 -11.21 0.35
CA VAL A 111 29.22 -12.62 0.33
C VAL A 111 29.73 -12.97 -1.06
N CYS A 112 30.97 -13.44 -1.14
CA CYS A 112 31.64 -13.77 -2.40
C CYS A 112 32.25 -15.18 -2.37
N THR A 113 32.34 -15.79 -3.54
CA THR A 113 33.28 -16.90 -3.80
C THR A 113 34.73 -16.38 -3.84
N PRO A 114 35.75 -17.26 -3.78
CA PRO A 114 37.16 -16.84 -3.70
C PRO A 114 37.62 -16.02 -4.91
N ASP A 115 37.04 -16.25 -6.08
CA ASP A 115 37.30 -15.49 -7.31
C ASP A 115 36.66 -14.07 -7.30
N GLY A 116 35.85 -13.75 -6.29
CA GLY A 116 35.19 -12.46 -6.12
C GLY A 116 33.82 -12.35 -6.79
N LYS A 117 33.26 -13.45 -7.31
CA LYS A 117 31.87 -13.46 -7.76
C LYS A 117 30.93 -13.31 -6.55
N VAL A 118 30.05 -12.31 -6.63
CA VAL A 118 29.07 -12.03 -5.57
C VAL A 118 27.98 -13.09 -5.59
N ILE A 119 27.73 -13.66 -4.42
CA ILE A 119 26.62 -14.58 -4.13
C ILE A 119 25.48 -13.84 -3.45
N ASN A 120 25.77 -12.93 -2.51
CA ASN A 120 24.77 -12.07 -1.88
C ASN A 120 25.32 -10.67 -1.61
N GLY A 121 24.51 -9.63 -1.83
CA GLY A 121 24.87 -8.24 -1.67
C GLY A 121 25.27 -7.53 -2.96
N ILE A 122 24.79 -7.96 -4.13
CA ILE A 122 25.07 -7.27 -5.40
C ILE A 122 24.55 -5.82 -5.39
N GLY A 123 23.37 -5.61 -4.79
CA GLY A 123 22.81 -4.26 -4.60
C GLY A 123 23.63 -3.42 -3.62
N ARG A 124 24.26 -4.05 -2.62
CA ARG A 124 25.17 -3.36 -1.68
C ARG A 124 26.46 -2.95 -2.37
N LEU A 125 27.01 -3.81 -3.24
CA LEU A 125 28.18 -3.48 -4.06
C LEU A 125 27.89 -2.31 -5.00
N GLU A 126 26.78 -2.36 -5.73
CA GLU A 126 26.37 -1.29 -6.65
C GLU A 126 26.16 0.04 -5.92
N MET A 127 25.50 0.01 -4.75
CA MET A 127 25.33 1.19 -3.90
C MET A 127 26.67 1.78 -3.46
N LEU A 128 27.63 0.95 -3.04
CA LEU A 128 28.96 1.41 -2.61
C LEU A 128 29.75 2.02 -3.77
N ALA A 129 29.62 1.45 -4.98
CA ALA A 129 30.20 2.01 -6.19
C ALA A 129 29.63 3.40 -6.51
N GLU A 130 28.31 3.58 -6.43
CA GLU A 130 27.68 4.91 -6.61
C GLU A 130 28.11 5.93 -5.55
N LEU A 131 28.37 5.46 -4.33
CA LEU A 131 28.93 6.29 -3.25
C LEU A 131 30.44 6.53 -3.38
N LYS A 132 31.08 6.02 -4.43
CA LYS A 132 32.54 6.12 -4.67
C LYS A 132 33.37 5.61 -3.48
N ALA A 133 32.89 4.56 -2.82
CA ALA A 133 33.66 3.92 -1.75
C ALA A 133 34.84 3.15 -2.35
N ASP A 134 36.04 3.29 -1.76
CA ASP A 134 37.23 2.58 -2.23
C ASP A 134 37.18 1.09 -1.91
N THR A 135 36.66 0.76 -0.72
CA THR A 135 36.63 -0.61 -0.18
C THR A 135 35.29 -0.98 0.42
N CYS A 136 35.01 -2.28 0.48
CA CYS A 136 33.86 -2.87 1.12
C CYS A 136 34.24 -4.09 1.97
N GLU A 137 33.36 -4.47 2.88
CA GLU A 137 33.50 -5.67 3.71
C GLU A 137 32.96 -6.89 2.98
N VAL A 138 33.79 -7.93 2.85
CA VAL A 138 33.48 -9.17 2.14
C VAL A 138 33.70 -10.37 3.05
N VAL A 139 32.71 -11.26 3.06
CA VAL A 139 32.83 -12.62 3.59
C VAL A 139 33.03 -13.57 2.43
N TYR A 140 34.13 -14.33 2.47
CA TYR A 140 34.38 -15.37 1.48
C TYR A 140 33.76 -16.70 1.92
N ILE A 141 33.17 -17.40 0.95
CA ILE A 141 32.68 -18.77 1.07
C ILE A 141 33.35 -19.65 0.01
N SER A 142 33.39 -20.96 0.21
CA SER A 142 33.92 -21.89 -0.80
C SER A 142 32.99 -21.99 -2.00
N GLU A 143 33.50 -22.55 -3.11
CA GLU A 143 32.67 -22.85 -4.29
C GLU A 143 31.56 -23.86 -3.97
N ASP A 144 31.87 -24.86 -3.13
CA ASP A 144 30.89 -25.87 -2.69
C ASP A 144 29.75 -25.26 -1.86
N GLU A 145 30.06 -24.20 -1.09
CA GLU A 145 29.08 -23.47 -0.30
C GLU A 145 28.21 -22.53 -1.17
N ALA A 146 28.69 -22.12 -2.34
CA ALA A 146 28.12 -21.02 -3.11
C ALA A 146 26.66 -21.24 -3.51
N LYS A 147 26.31 -22.43 -4.02
CA LYS A 147 24.95 -22.72 -4.49
C LYS A 147 23.96 -22.84 -3.32
N PHE A 148 24.39 -23.43 -2.21
CA PHE A 148 23.58 -23.49 -1.00
C PHE A 148 23.38 -22.10 -0.39
N ALA A 149 24.44 -21.30 -0.31
CA ALA A 149 24.39 -19.93 0.21
C ALA A 149 23.51 -19.02 -0.65
N ASP A 150 23.57 -19.13 -1.98
CA ASP A 150 22.67 -18.40 -2.90
C ASP A 150 21.20 -18.70 -2.59
N ALA A 151 20.85 -19.98 -2.46
CA ALA A 151 19.50 -20.40 -2.11
C ALA A 151 19.07 -19.86 -0.74
N MET A 152 19.91 -19.99 0.28
CA MET A 152 19.59 -19.57 1.65
C MET A 152 19.54 -18.05 1.83
N MET A 153 20.34 -17.28 1.10
CA MET A 153 20.43 -15.83 1.29
C MET A 153 19.54 -15.04 0.32
N ASN A 154 19.28 -15.56 -0.88
CA ASN A 154 18.50 -14.85 -1.91
C ASN A 154 17.08 -15.38 -2.07
N LEU A 155 16.85 -16.68 -1.87
CA LEU A 155 15.53 -17.29 -2.08
C LEU A 155 14.76 -17.53 -0.78
N LEU A 156 15.45 -17.67 0.35
CA LEU A 156 14.78 -17.72 1.64
C LEU A 156 14.27 -16.32 1.98
N THR A 157 13.01 -16.07 1.65
CA THR A 157 12.30 -14.87 2.08
C THR A 157 11.65 -15.19 3.42
N MET A 158 11.86 -14.35 4.45
CA MET A 158 11.06 -14.49 5.65
C MET A 158 9.59 -14.21 5.30
N ASP A 159 8.72 -15.19 5.59
CA ASP A 159 7.28 -14.97 5.52
C ASP A 159 6.90 -13.96 6.60
N PHE A 160 6.87 -12.70 6.19
CA PHE A 160 6.54 -11.61 7.07
C PHE A 160 5.06 -11.36 6.93
N ASN A 161 4.32 -11.87 7.91
CA ASN A 161 2.89 -11.65 8.06
C ASN A 161 2.60 -10.20 8.45
N ILE A 162 2.79 -9.29 7.48
CA ILE A 162 2.58 -7.85 7.63
C ILE A 162 1.10 -7.55 7.88
N HIS A 163 0.22 -8.27 7.17
CA HIS A 163 -1.20 -7.97 7.14
C HIS A 163 -1.88 -8.25 8.47
N GLU A 164 -1.47 -9.27 9.23
CA GLU A 164 -2.00 -9.49 10.57
C GLU A 164 -1.19 -8.73 11.64
N ARG A 165 0.15 -8.74 11.58
CA ARG A 165 0.97 -8.14 12.65
C ARG A 165 0.90 -6.61 12.68
N TYR A 166 0.71 -5.98 11.52
CA TYR A 166 0.70 -4.53 11.35
C TYR A 166 -0.65 -4.04 10.81
N GLU A 167 -1.73 -4.77 11.06
CA GLU A 167 -3.07 -4.48 10.54
C GLU A 167 -3.51 -3.03 10.79
N ASP A 168 -3.47 -2.59 12.05
CA ASP A 168 -3.83 -1.21 12.42
C ASP A 168 -2.88 -0.17 11.80
N LEU A 169 -1.59 -0.48 11.70
CA LEU A 169 -0.62 0.39 11.05
C LEU A 169 -0.92 0.58 9.57
N LEU A 170 -1.32 -0.49 8.89
CA LEU A 170 -1.73 -0.40 7.50
C LEU A 170 -2.99 0.44 7.33
N ARG A 171 -3.96 0.33 8.25
CA ARG A 171 -5.21 1.11 8.25
C ARG A 171 -4.98 2.60 8.46
N TYR A 172 -4.29 3.00 9.53
CA TYR A 172 -4.05 4.42 9.77
C TYR A 172 -3.03 5.03 8.80
N ASN A 173 -2.37 4.24 7.94
CA ASN A 173 -1.55 4.76 6.85
C ASN A 173 -2.33 4.95 5.52
N SER A 174 -3.63 4.64 5.50
CA SER A 174 -4.52 4.67 4.32
C SER A 174 -4.99 6.06 3.89
N PHE A 175 -4.40 7.14 4.40
CA PHE A 175 -4.79 8.51 4.05
C PHE A 175 -4.17 9.01 2.73
N ARG A 176 -4.78 10.03 2.12
CA ARG A 176 -4.27 10.74 0.94
C ARG A 176 -3.02 11.56 1.30
N ARG A 177 -1.83 11.21 0.80
CA ARG A 177 -0.61 12.01 1.06
C ARG A 177 -0.76 13.45 0.53
N ALA A 178 -0.24 14.43 1.25
CA ALA A 178 -0.16 15.82 0.80
C ALA A 178 0.78 15.92 -0.41
N ARG A 179 0.22 15.92 -1.62
CA ARG A 179 0.97 16.10 -2.88
C ARG A 179 0.16 17.00 -3.80
N ARG A 180 0.65 18.23 -4.01
CA ARG A 180 0.06 19.30 -4.83
C ARG A 180 -1.39 19.65 -4.45
N VAL A 181 -1.66 20.93 -4.23
CA VAL A 181 -3.04 21.41 -4.13
C VAL A 181 -3.68 21.22 -5.50
N ARG A 182 -4.80 20.50 -5.57
CA ARG A 182 -5.62 20.42 -6.78
C ARG A 182 -6.63 21.56 -6.73
N GLU A 183 -6.81 22.23 -7.86
CA GLU A 183 -7.80 23.32 -8.02
C GLU A 183 -9.04 22.85 -8.80
N GLU A 184 -9.06 21.58 -9.22
CA GLU A 184 -10.08 20.98 -10.06
C GLU A 184 -10.64 19.68 -9.45
N LEU A 185 -11.84 19.29 -9.90
CA LEU A 185 -12.44 18.01 -9.54
C LEU A 185 -11.64 16.84 -10.11
N GLY A 186 -11.33 15.86 -9.27
CA GLY A 186 -10.64 14.65 -9.68
C GLY A 186 -11.50 13.74 -10.56
N HIS A 187 -10.85 12.80 -11.27
CA HIS A 187 -11.50 11.85 -12.18
C HIS A 187 -12.72 11.14 -11.57
N GLY A 188 -12.65 10.74 -10.30
CA GLY A 188 -13.77 10.07 -9.62
C GLY A 188 -15.06 10.88 -9.53
N PHE A 189 -14.99 12.22 -9.64
CA PHE A 189 -16.14 13.12 -9.62
C PHE A 189 -16.68 13.48 -11.00
N VAL A 190 -15.90 13.27 -12.07
CA VAL A 190 -16.22 13.77 -13.41
C VAL A 190 -16.39 12.67 -14.45
N PHE A 191 -15.92 11.43 -14.21
CA PHE A 191 -15.90 10.37 -15.23
C PHE A 191 -17.28 10.08 -15.86
N ALA A 192 -18.37 10.25 -15.10
CA ALA A 192 -19.72 9.98 -15.58
C ALA A 192 -20.21 11.02 -16.61
N VAL A 193 -19.69 12.25 -16.56
CA VAL A 193 -20.11 13.35 -17.45
C VAL A 193 -19.00 13.82 -18.40
N HIS A 194 -17.74 13.52 -18.08
CA HIS A 194 -16.55 13.97 -18.82
C HIS A 194 -15.76 12.79 -19.43
N GLY A 195 -16.09 11.55 -19.05
CA GLY A 195 -15.49 10.36 -19.63
C GLY A 195 -13.96 10.35 -19.52
N LYS A 196 -13.30 10.11 -20.65
CA LYS A 196 -11.83 9.98 -20.75
C LYS A 196 -11.10 11.31 -20.88
N ASN A 197 -11.82 12.43 -20.97
CA ASN A 197 -11.21 13.73 -21.17
C ASN A 197 -10.37 14.12 -19.94
N PRO A 198 -9.27 14.88 -20.13
CA PRO A 198 -8.46 15.36 -19.01
C PRO A 198 -9.30 16.15 -17.99
N CYS A 199 -9.05 15.94 -16.69
CA CYS A 199 -9.86 16.55 -15.63
C CYS A 199 -9.83 18.10 -15.68
N HIS A 200 -8.69 18.70 -15.97
CA HIS A 200 -8.51 20.15 -16.11
C HIS A 200 -9.35 20.82 -17.21
N THR A 201 -9.97 20.06 -18.11
CA THR A 201 -10.89 20.62 -19.11
C THR A 201 -12.36 20.61 -18.65
N PHE A 202 -12.63 20.05 -17.47
CA PHE A 202 -13.92 20.13 -16.82
C PHE A 202 -13.95 21.27 -15.80
N ASP A 203 -14.87 22.21 -15.98
CA ASP A 203 -15.05 23.35 -15.09
C ASP A 203 -16.47 23.32 -14.49
N ILE A 204 -16.54 23.09 -13.18
CA ILE A 204 -17.81 23.03 -12.43
C ILE A 204 -18.47 24.41 -12.27
N PHE A 205 -17.74 25.51 -12.52
CA PHE A 205 -18.27 26.87 -12.49
C PHE A 205 -18.78 27.34 -13.86
N ASN A 206 -18.46 26.62 -14.94
CA ASN A 206 -19.06 26.86 -16.24
C ASN A 206 -20.54 26.43 -16.23
N PRO A 207 -21.51 27.31 -16.55
CA PRO A 207 -22.94 26.99 -16.43
C PRO A 207 -23.41 25.76 -17.22
N SER A 208 -22.87 25.55 -18.43
CA SER A 208 -23.25 24.41 -19.29
C SER A 208 -22.73 23.08 -18.72
N GLN A 209 -21.48 23.07 -18.27
CA GLN A 209 -20.88 21.89 -17.67
C GLN A 209 -21.48 21.58 -16.30
N GLN A 210 -21.74 22.62 -15.50
CA GLN A 210 -22.44 22.49 -14.23
C GLN A 210 -23.85 21.92 -14.41
N ALA A 211 -24.61 22.40 -15.39
CA ALA A 211 -25.94 21.87 -15.69
C ALA A 211 -25.89 20.38 -16.07
N LYS A 212 -24.88 19.97 -16.86
CA LYS A 212 -24.65 18.56 -17.20
C LYS A 212 -24.31 17.72 -15.96
N TRP A 213 -23.44 18.23 -15.08
CA TRP A 213 -23.06 17.59 -13.84
C TRP A 213 -24.26 17.44 -12.90
N ARG A 214 -25.01 18.51 -12.69
CA ARG A 214 -26.23 18.55 -11.87
C ARG A 214 -27.30 17.60 -12.39
N LYS A 215 -27.46 17.47 -13.71
CA LYS A 215 -28.40 16.51 -14.31
C LYS A 215 -28.03 15.06 -13.99
N GLU A 216 -26.74 14.73 -13.96
CA GLU A 216 -26.29 13.37 -13.68
C GLU A 216 -26.26 13.05 -12.18
N HIS A 217 -25.76 13.98 -11.37
CA HIS A 217 -25.41 13.77 -9.96
C HIS A 217 -26.37 14.41 -8.95
N GLY A 218 -27.21 15.35 -9.37
CA GLY A 218 -28.11 16.12 -8.50
C GLY A 218 -27.38 17.20 -7.68
N ASN A 219 -27.95 17.54 -6.52
CA ASN A 219 -27.53 18.70 -5.72
C ASN A 219 -26.94 18.33 -4.36
N THR A 220 -27.27 17.14 -3.84
CA THR A 220 -26.99 16.74 -2.45
C THR A 220 -26.00 15.59 -2.46
N ILE A 221 -24.77 15.86 -2.07
CA ILE A 221 -23.62 15.02 -2.37
C ILE A 221 -22.99 14.52 -1.07
N LEU A 222 -22.60 13.24 -1.06
CA LEU A 222 -21.70 12.69 -0.05
C LEU A 222 -20.34 12.43 -0.68
N ASP A 223 -19.30 13.04 -0.12
CA ASP A 223 -17.89 12.77 -0.43
C ASP A 223 -17.32 11.84 0.66
N PHE A 224 -17.36 10.53 0.42
CA PHE A 224 -16.93 9.52 1.40
C PHE A 224 -15.44 9.22 1.19
N GLY A 225 -14.61 9.52 2.20
CA GLY A 225 -13.15 9.52 2.10
C GLY A 225 -12.62 10.78 1.41
N ALA A 226 -13.06 11.94 1.89
CA ALA A 226 -12.83 13.25 1.26
C ALA A 226 -11.36 13.74 1.31
N GLY A 227 -10.47 13.04 2.03
CA GLY A 227 -9.06 13.37 2.18
C GLY A 227 -8.83 14.79 2.72
N HIS A 228 -8.33 15.68 1.86
CA HIS A 228 -8.08 17.09 2.21
C HIS A 228 -9.31 18.00 1.99
N LEU A 229 -10.50 17.43 1.77
CA LEU A 229 -11.75 18.15 1.51
C LEU A 229 -11.72 18.99 0.23
N THR A 230 -10.76 18.77 -0.67
CA THR A 230 -10.58 19.59 -1.87
C THR A 230 -11.81 19.54 -2.77
N GLU A 231 -12.23 18.33 -3.14
CA GLU A 231 -13.42 18.13 -3.97
C GLU A 231 -14.71 18.58 -3.26
N THR A 232 -14.83 18.32 -1.94
CA THR A 232 -15.92 18.84 -1.10
C THR A 232 -16.02 20.37 -1.18
N ASN A 233 -14.90 21.09 -0.99
CA ASN A 233 -14.87 22.55 -0.96
C ASN A 233 -15.19 23.16 -2.33
N ILE A 234 -14.68 22.55 -3.42
CA ILE A 234 -14.98 22.98 -4.79
C ILE A 234 -16.49 22.87 -5.06
N LEU A 235 -17.11 21.74 -4.69
CA LEU A 235 -18.55 21.53 -4.89
C LEU A 235 -19.40 22.51 -4.08
N ASN A 236 -19.04 22.74 -2.81
CA ASN A 236 -19.74 23.71 -1.96
C ASN A 236 -19.62 25.14 -2.53
N ALA A 237 -18.43 25.56 -2.99
CA ALA A 237 -18.23 26.85 -3.63
C ALA A 237 -19.03 26.99 -4.95
N ALA A 238 -19.25 25.89 -5.67
CA ALA A 238 -20.06 25.86 -6.88
C ALA A 238 -21.58 25.79 -6.63
N GLY A 239 -22.02 25.85 -5.36
CA GLY A 239 -23.43 25.88 -4.98
C GLY A 239 -24.09 24.50 -4.91
N PHE A 240 -23.31 23.44 -4.65
CA PHE A 240 -23.82 22.11 -4.29
C PHE A 240 -23.79 21.94 -2.78
N ASP A 241 -24.66 21.08 -2.26
CA ASP A 241 -24.68 20.71 -0.85
C ASP A 241 -23.85 19.44 -0.65
N CYS A 242 -22.55 19.58 -0.39
CA CYS A 242 -21.60 18.49 -0.27
C CYS A 242 -21.19 18.23 1.18
N THR A 243 -21.53 17.04 1.68
CA THR A 243 -21.20 16.55 3.01
C THR A 243 -19.98 15.62 2.93
N PRO A 244 -18.87 15.91 3.64
CA PRO A 244 -17.71 15.03 3.67
C PRO A 244 -17.78 13.99 4.79
N PHE A 245 -17.10 12.86 4.59
CA PHE A 245 -16.62 11.97 5.65
C PHE A 245 -15.14 11.66 5.42
N GLU A 246 -14.31 11.77 6.46
CA GLU A 246 -12.88 11.45 6.38
C GLU A 246 -12.35 11.01 7.77
N PRO A 247 -12.08 9.70 7.96
CA PRO A 247 -11.63 9.18 9.25
C PRO A 247 -10.16 9.48 9.58
N TYR A 248 -9.34 9.82 8.57
CA TYR A 248 -7.90 10.08 8.70
C TYR A 248 -7.49 11.40 8.03
N HIS A 249 -8.16 12.48 8.40
CA HIS A 249 -7.84 13.80 7.89
C HIS A 249 -6.41 14.19 8.28
N ILE A 250 -5.67 14.80 7.36
CA ILE A 250 -4.28 15.17 7.57
C ILE A 250 -4.20 16.69 7.69
N GLY A 251 -3.50 17.14 8.73
CA GLY A 251 -3.04 18.52 8.82
C GLY A 251 -1.83 18.77 7.92
N VAL A 252 -0.69 19.11 8.50
CA VAL A 252 0.54 19.41 7.74
C VAL A 252 1.23 18.14 7.24
N SER A 253 1.45 17.16 8.13
CA SER A 253 2.15 15.90 7.81
C SER A 253 1.61 14.66 8.52
N GLU A 254 0.77 14.87 9.53
CA GLU A 254 0.23 13.85 10.42
C GLU A 254 -1.29 13.84 10.38
N ILE A 255 -1.87 12.72 10.80
CA ILE A 255 -3.31 12.64 11.03
C ILE A 255 -3.69 13.62 12.12
N ASP A 256 -4.62 14.51 11.81
CA ASP A 256 -5.29 15.36 12.78
C ASP A 256 -6.53 14.62 13.29
N LYS A 257 -6.35 13.91 14.42
CA LYS A 257 -7.43 13.15 15.05
C LYS A 257 -8.59 14.05 15.44
N GLY A 258 -8.31 15.24 15.98
CA GLY A 258 -9.34 16.19 16.40
C GLY A 258 -10.23 16.59 15.23
N LYS A 259 -9.61 16.95 14.09
CA LYS A 259 -10.34 17.31 12.88
C LYS A 259 -11.09 16.12 12.27
N SER A 260 -10.49 14.93 12.30
CA SER A 260 -11.12 13.69 11.82
C SER A 260 -12.39 13.37 12.61
N LEU A 261 -12.35 13.51 13.94
CA LEU A 261 -13.51 13.34 14.81
C LEU A 261 -14.57 14.43 14.59
N GLU A 262 -14.17 15.69 14.40
CA GLU A 262 -15.11 16.78 14.09
C GLU A 262 -15.88 16.51 12.79
N ILE A 263 -15.18 16.10 11.72
CA ILE A 263 -15.78 15.75 10.44
C ILE A 263 -16.73 14.55 10.62
N SER A 264 -16.29 13.51 11.32
CA SER A 264 -17.06 12.29 11.53
C SER A 264 -18.35 12.54 12.33
N LYS A 265 -18.29 13.36 13.39
CA LYS A 265 -19.47 13.75 14.18
C LYS A 265 -20.48 14.54 13.37
N LYS A 266 -20.02 15.55 12.60
CA LYS A 266 -20.87 16.33 11.69
C LYS A 266 -21.52 15.44 10.63
N PHE A 267 -20.78 14.47 10.09
CA PHE A 267 -21.34 13.48 9.18
C PHE A 267 -22.47 12.67 9.84
N LEU A 268 -22.27 12.19 11.08
CA LEU A 268 -23.29 11.44 11.80
C LEU A 268 -24.53 12.29 12.15
N GLU A 269 -24.36 13.57 12.48
CA GLU A 269 -25.48 14.52 12.64
C GLU A 269 -26.29 14.64 11.34
N VAL A 270 -25.61 14.73 10.20
CA VAL A 270 -26.26 14.78 8.89
C VAL A 270 -27.02 13.48 8.60
N VAL A 271 -26.43 12.31 8.90
CA VAL A 271 -27.13 11.02 8.76
C VAL A 271 -28.37 10.97 9.65
N ALA A 272 -28.24 11.38 10.91
CA ALA A 272 -29.32 11.39 11.88
C ALA A 272 -30.46 12.36 11.52
N SER A 273 -30.17 13.43 10.78
CA SER A 273 -31.20 14.36 10.28
C SER A 273 -32.07 13.79 9.16
N GLY A 274 -31.70 12.62 8.62
CA GLY A 274 -32.45 11.97 7.54
C GLY A 274 -32.15 12.49 6.14
N LYS A 275 -31.12 13.35 6.00
CA LYS A 275 -30.71 13.93 4.71
C LYS A 275 -30.62 12.87 3.60
N GLU A 276 -31.17 13.19 2.43
CA GLU A 276 -31.14 12.30 1.28
C GLU A 276 -30.12 12.78 0.26
N PHE A 277 -29.15 11.92 -0.04
CA PHE A 277 -28.12 12.19 -1.03
C PHE A 277 -28.61 11.80 -2.43
N THR A 278 -28.43 12.68 -3.40
CA THR A 278 -28.65 12.38 -4.81
C THR A 278 -27.48 11.58 -5.38
N SER A 279 -26.25 11.88 -4.94
CA SER A 279 -25.04 11.13 -5.29
C SER A 279 -24.13 10.88 -4.12
N ILE A 280 -23.52 9.71 -4.11
CA ILE A 280 -22.46 9.32 -3.16
C ILE A 280 -21.19 8.99 -3.95
N PHE A 281 -20.08 9.61 -3.56
CA PHE A 281 -18.78 9.41 -4.20
C PHE A 281 -17.83 8.63 -3.29
N ILE A 282 -17.16 7.65 -3.88
CA ILE A 282 -16.02 6.92 -3.30
C ILE A 282 -14.85 7.11 -4.27
N SER A 283 -14.12 8.22 -4.15
CA SER A 283 -13.08 8.61 -5.10
C SER A 283 -11.69 8.30 -4.56
N SER A 284 -11.03 7.28 -5.10
CA SER A 284 -9.69 6.85 -4.69
C SER A 284 -9.55 6.45 -3.20
N VAL A 285 -10.65 5.96 -2.62
CA VAL A 285 -10.65 5.37 -1.28
C VAL A 285 -10.26 3.90 -1.34
N LEU A 286 -10.92 3.14 -2.22
CA LEU A 286 -10.78 1.68 -2.31
C LEU A 286 -9.39 1.21 -2.77
N ASN A 287 -8.54 2.09 -3.30
CA ASN A 287 -7.13 1.79 -3.53
C ASN A 287 -6.27 1.97 -2.27
N SER A 288 -6.66 2.81 -1.31
CA SER A 288 -5.86 3.05 -0.10
C SER A 288 -6.25 2.13 1.06
N VAL A 289 -7.42 1.48 1.00
CA VAL A 289 -7.91 0.56 2.03
C VAL A 289 -7.28 -0.83 1.85
N PRO A 290 -6.53 -1.33 2.85
CA PRO A 290 -5.61 -2.46 2.69
C PRO A 290 -6.30 -3.82 2.58
N PHE A 291 -7.47 -3.99 3.18
CA PHE A 291 -8.13 -5.28 3.32
C PHE A 291 -9.48 -5.33 2.59
N ALA A 292 -9.82 -6.52 2.08
CA ALA A 292 -11.05 -6.74 1.33
C ALA A 292 -12.30 -6.48 2.18
N LYS A 293 -12.31 -6.95 3.43
CA LYS A 293 -13.44 -6.78 4.36
C LYS A 293 -13.69 -5.29 4.66
N ASP A 294 -12.64 -4.51 4.93
CA ASP A 294 -12.73 -3.07 5.15
C ASP A 294 -13.31 -2.33 3.92
N ARG A 295 -12.96 -2.76 2.69
CA ARG A 295 -13.53 -2.17 1.47
C ARG A 295 -15.01 -2.51 1.31
N GLU A 296 -15.41 -3.72 1.66
CA GLU A 296 -16.81 -4.15 1.68
C GLU A 296 -17.63 -3.36 2.71
N HIS A 297 -17.07 -3.12 3.89
CA HIS A 297 -17.65 -2.28 4.94
C HIS A 297 -17.98 -0.87 4.42
N ILE A 298 -17.02 -0.22 3.76
CA ILE A 298 -17.22 1.10 3.16
C ILE A 298 -18.36 1.09 2.14
N VAL A 299 -18.40 0.11 1.24
CA VAL A 299 -19.47 0.02 0.23
C VAL A 299 -20.83 -0.25 0.87
N CYS A 300 -20.88 -1.06 1.93
CA CYS A 300 -22.08 -1.32 2.70
C CYS A 300 -22.63 -0.04 3.36
N ILE A 301 -21.78 0.76 4.02
CA ILE A 301 -22.19 2.05 4.61
C ILE A 301 -22.74 2.99 3.55
N CYS A 302 -22.01 3.17 2.45
CA CYS A 302 -22.45 4.05 1.37
C CYS A 302 -23.76 3.57 0.75
N ALA A 303 -23.95 2.27 0.58
CA ALA A 303 -25.22 1.71 0.11
C ALA A 303 -26.37 1.94 1.11
N ALA A 304 -26.12 1.84 2.42
CA ALA A 304 -27.14 2.13 3.45
C ALA A 304 -27.64 3.59 3.41
N LEU A 305 -26.82 4.49 2.87
CA LEU A 305 -27.15 5.91 2.71
C LEU A 305 -27.90 6.20 1.40
N CYS A 306 -27.86 5.29 0.42
CA CYS A 306 -28.60 5.44 -0.83
C CYS A 306 -30.11 5.26 -0.64
N ARG A 307 -30.89 6.12 -1.29
CA ARG A 307 -32.31 5.88 -1.63
C ARG A 307 -32.41 5.22 -3.01
N PRO A 308 -33.58 4.68 -3.41
CA PRO A 308 -33.72 4.05 -4.73
C PRO A 308 -33.32 4.93 -5.92
N PHE A 309 -33.51 6.26 -5.80
CA PHE A 309 -33.13 7.24 -6.82
C PHE A 309 -31.65 7.66 -6.76
N ALA A 310 -30.98 7.42 -5.62
CA ALA A 310 -29.60 7.85 -5.41
C ALA A 310 -28.65 6.98 -6.23
N LYS A 311 -27.55 7.59 -6.67
CA LYS A 311 -26.50 6.90 -7.42
C LYS A 311 -25.19 6.91 -6.64
N LEU A 312 -24.45 5.81 -6.72
CA LEU A 312 -23.10 5.73 -6.17
C LEU A 312 -22.09 5.71 -7.30
N TYR A 313 -21.06 6.54 -7.17
CA TYR A 313 -19.95 6.67 -8.10
C TYR A 313 -18.65 6.32 -7.38
N ALA A 314 -17.93 5.32 -7.89
CA ALA A 314 -16.66 4.91 -7.32
C ALA A 314 -15.57 4.92 -8.39
N CYS A 315 -14.35 5.29 -7.98
CA CYS A 315 -13.17 5.28 -8.83
C CYS A 315 -11.98 4.77 -8.02
N ALA A 316 -11.23 3.82 -8.56
CA ALA A 316 -10.01 3.31 -7.96
C ALA A 316 -8.98 2.94 -9.03
N SER A 317 -7.71 2.81 -8.66
CA SER A 317 -6.66 2.40 -9.58
C SER A 317 -6.90 0.98 -10.09
N SER A 318 -6.74 0.77 -11.40
CA SER A 318 -6.89 -0.56 -12.01
C SER A 318 -5.55 -1.28 -12.11
N THR A 319 -5.58 -2.58 -12.34
CA THR A 319 -4.36 -3.37 -12.58
C THR A 319 -3.60 -2.98 -13.85
N SER A 320 -4.16 -2.11 -14.71
CA SER A 320 -3.45 -1.55 -15.87
C SER A 320 -2.61 -0.30 -15.54
N GLU A 321 -2.70 0.22 -14.31
CA GLU A 321 -1.87 1.32 -13.80
C GLU A 321 -0.37 0.96 -13.84
N THR A 322 0.50 1.96 -14.05
CA THR A 322 1.94 1.73 -14.25
C THR A 322 2.61 1.18 -13.00
N GLY A 323 2.26 1.69 -11.81
CA GLY A 323 2.78 1.24 -10.53
C GLY A 323 2.53 -0.24 -10.25
N TYR A 324 1.35 -0.77 -10.61
CA TYR A 324 1.09 -2.21 -10.49
C TYR A 324 1.79 -3.05 -11.55
N ARG A 325 1.86 -2.55 -12.80
CA ARG A 325 2.58 -3.25 -13.87
C ARG A 325 4.09 -3.35 -13.58
N GLN A 326 4.66 -2.35 -12.92
CA GLN A 326 6.08 -2.32 -12.54
C GLN A 326 6.42 -3.49 -11.61
N VAL A 327 5.64 -3.67 -10.53
CA VAL A 327 5.84 -4.77 -9.57
C VAL A 327 5.47 -6.15 -10.15
N ASN A 328 4.97 -6.20 -11.38
CA ASN A 328 4.74 -7.42 -12.15
C ASN A 328 5.79 -7.66 -13.26
N GLY A 329 6.90 -6.92 -13.25
CA GLY A 329 8.04 -7.13 -14.15
C GLY A 329 7.96 -6.34 -15.47
N LYS A 330 6.99 -5.42 -15.61
CA LYS A 330 7.01 -4.51 -16.75
C LYS A 330 8.05 -3.42 -16.52
N ALA A 331 9.10 -3.40 -17.35
CA ALA A 331 10.10 -2.34 -17.33
C ALA A 331 9.48 -1.00 -17.77
N PHE A 332 9.77 0.06 -17.02
CA PHE A 332 9.47 1.43 -17.40
C PHE A 332 10.78 2.22 -17.33
N HIS A 333 11.16 2.85 -18.44
CA HIS A 333 12.47 3.48 -18.63
C HIS A 333 12.56 4.93 -18.11
N ASN A 334 11.89 5.26 -17.00
CA ASN A 334 11.96 6.60 -16.41
C ASN A 334 12.65 6.59 -15.03
N GLU A 335 13.45 7.63 -14.78
CA GLU A 335 14.28 7.77 -13.56
C GLU A 335 13.45 7.72 -12.27
N SER A 336 12.22 8.26 -12.28
CA SER A 336 11.33 8.22 -11.12
C SER A 336 10.90 6.81 -10.72
N ASN A 337 10.79 5.88 -11.68
CA ASN A 337 10.45 4.48 -11.38
C ASN A 337 11.67 3.66 -11.00
N ALA A 338 12.87 4.02 -11.46
CA ALA A 338 14.11 3.31 -11.16
C ALA A 338 14.49 3.37 -9.66
N GLY A 339 14.11 4.43 -8.96
CA GLY A 339 14.29 4.58 -7.51
C GLY A 339 13.11 4.09 -6.66
N ASN A 340 12.04 3.56 -7.28
CA ASN A 340 10.83 3.18 -6.57
C ASN A 340 11.05 1.93 -5.72
N ILE A 341 10.89 2.08 -4.41
CA ILE A 341 10.97 0.98 -3.46
C ILE A 341 9.56 0.54 -3.14
N ALA A 342 9.09 -0.49 -3.83
CA ALA A 342 7.79 -1.11 -3.62
C ALA A 342 7.82 -2.59 -3.99
N PHE A 343 6.86 -3.37 -3.51
CA PHE A 343 6.71 -4.78 -3.93
C PHE A 343 5.30 -5.28 -3.69
N ARG A 344 4.98 -6.45 -4.26
CA ARG A 344 3.68 -7.11 -4.10
C ARG A 344 3.55 -7.78 -2.74
N LEU A 345 2.37 -7.68 -2.14
CA LEU A 345 1.96 -8.57 -1.05
C LEU A 345 0.99 -9.61 -1.61
N GLU A 346 1.09 -10.84 -1.10
CA GLU A 346 0.40 -12.00 -1.67
C GLU A 346 -0.85 -12.43 -0.88
N TYR A 347 -1.23 -11.71 0.18
CA TYR A 347 -2.46 -11.99 0.93
C TYR A 347 -3.74 -11.69 0.11
N GLU A 348 -3.61 -10.89 -0.97
CA GLU A 348 -4.68 -10.63 -1.93
C GLU A 348 -4.07 -10.19 -3.28
N SER A 349 -4.72 -10.53 -4.39
CA SER A 349 -4.39 -10.02 -5.73
C SER A 349 -4.38 -8.49 -5.76
N GLY A 350 -3.50 -7.89 -6.58
CA GLY A 350 -3.54 -6.44 -6.77
C GLY A 350 -2.97 -5.62 -5.61
N ILE A 351 -2.40 -6.22 -4.57
CA ILE A 351 -1.82 -5.49 -3.45
C ILE A 351 -0.34 -5.16 -3.69
N ARG A 352 -0.01 -3.88 -3.53
CA ARG A 352 1.35 -3.33 -3.55
C ARG A 352 1.60 -2.58 -2.25
N ILE A 353 2.80 -2.70 -1.69
CA ILE A 353 3.28 -1.86 -0.58
C ILE A 353 4.48 -1.03 -1.02
N GLY A 354 4.55 0.22 -0.56
CA GLY A 354 5.65 1.15 -0.81
C GLY A 354 5.78 2.20 0.29
N ASP A 355 6.45 3.32 0.00
CA ASP A 355 6.62 4.47 0.90
C ASP A 355 7.33 4.14 2.23
N PHE A 356 8.35 3.26 2.19
CA PHE A 356 9.05 2.75 3.37
C PHE A 356 9.95 3.76 4.11
N GLN A 357 10.18 4.95 3.55
CA GLN A 357 11.03 5.96 4.20
C GLN A 357 10.35 6.63 5.40
N ASP A 358 9.03 6.57 5.46
CA ASP A 358 8.23 7.20 6.50
C ASP A 358 7.11 6.24 6.94
N LYS A 359 5.98 6.23 6.20
CA LYS A 359 4.78 5.45 6.53
C LYS A 359 4.45 4.47 5.41
N PRO A 360 4.81 3.18 5.57
CA PRO A 360 4.51 2.15 4.60
C PRO A 360 3.03 2.18 4.21
N LYS A 361 2.77 2.31 2.91
CA LYS A 361 1.42 2.44 2.38
C LYS A 361 1.09 1.26 1.47
N VAL A 362 -0.01 0.60 1.79
CA VAL A 362 -0.64 -0.39 0.92
C VAL A 362 -1.49 0.33 -0.13
N GLN A 363 -1.42 -0.17 -1.35
CA GLN A 363 -2.26 0.23 -2.46
C GLN A 363 -2.88 -1.01 -3.11
N LYS A 364 -4.20 -1.03 -3.23
CA LYS A 364 -4.97 -2.03 -3.97
C LYS A 364 -5.25 -1.53 -5.38
N TYR A 365 -4.93 -2.39 -6.34
CA TYR A 365 -5.27 -2.26 -7.74
C TYR A 365 -6.33 -3.29 -8.10
N HIS A 366 -7.40 -2.81 -8.74
CA HIS A 366 -8.60 -3.60 -8.99
C HIS A 366 -8.70 -4.04 -10.44
N THR A 367 -9.18 -5.25 -10.66
CA THR A 367 -9.70 -5.66 -11.97
C THR A 367 -11.14 -5.19 -12.12
N LYS A 368 -11.64 -5.11 -13.36
CA LYS A 368 -13.07 -4.83 -13.62
C LYS A 368 -14.00 -5.83 -12.93
N LYS A 369 -13.62 -7.11 -12.87
CA LYS A 369 -14.41 -8.17 -12.24
C LYS A 369 -14.48 -7.99 -10.72
N GLU A 370 -13.34 -7.83 -10.05
CA GLU A 370 -13.30 -7.58 -8.60
C GLU A 370 -14.14 -6.36 -8.22
N PHE A 371 -14.05 -5.28 -9.01
CA PHE A 371 -14.83 -4.07 -8.77
C PHE A 371 -16.33 -4.30 -8.97
N TYR A 372 -16.73 -5.00 -10.05
CA TYR A 372 -18.13 -5.39 -10.26
C TYR A 372 -18.68 -6.24 -9.10
N ASP A 373 -17.96 -7.29 -8.73
CA ASP A 373 -18.37 -8.24 -7.69
C ASP A 373 -18.55 -7.53 -6.33
N LEU A 374 -17.69 -6.55 -6.02
CA LEU A 374 -17.80 -5.76 -4.80
C LEU A 374 -19.12 -4.96 -4.75
N PHE A 375 -19.47 -4.24 -5.82
CA PHE A 375 -20.66 -3.39 -5.83
C PHE A 375 -21.96 -4.17 -6.09
N TYR A 376 -21.92 -5.27 -6.85
CA TYR A 376 -23.11 -6.05 -7.20
C TYR A 376 -23.81 -6.67 -5.98
N GLN A 377 -23.06 -6.88 -4.89
CA GLN A 377 -23.61 -7.29 -3.59
C GLN A 377 -24.65 -6.31 -3.03
N PHE A 378 -24.51 -5.02 -3.34
CA PHE A 378 -25.30 -3.95 -2.75
C PHE A 378 -26.19 -3.22 -3.74
N PHE A 379 -25.94 -3.36 -5.05
CA PHE A 379 -26.68 -2.66 -6.09
C PHE A 379 -27.17 -3.63 -7.16
N ARG A 380 -28.37 -3.39 -7.70
CA ARG A 380 -28.90 -4.21 -8.80
C ARG A 380 -28.28 -3.82 -10.13
N ASN A 381 -28.01 -2.53 -10.34
CA ASN A 381 -27.48 -2.00 -11.58
C ASN A 381 -26.07 -1.49 -11.35
N VAL A 382 -25.07 -2.24 -11.81
CA VAL A 382 -23.64 -1.86 -11.70
C VAL A 382 -23.04 -1.76 -13.09
N LYS A 383 -22.60 -0.56 -13.47
CA LYS A 383 -21.90 -0.29 -14.72
C LYS A 383 -20.43 -0.02 -14.43
N ILE A 384 -19.56 -0.89 -14.97
CA ILE A 384 -18.11 -0.75 -14.83
C ILE A 384 -17.51 -0.18 -16.11
N SER A 385 -16.59 0.77 -15.94
CA SER A 385 -15.74 1.27 -17.01
C SER A 385 -14.27 1.25 -16.56
N GLU A 386 -13.36 1.20 -17.52
CA GLU A 386 -11.93 1.35 -17.27
C GLU A 386 -11.37 2.41 -18.21
N MET A 387 -10.68 3.40 -17.64
CA MET A 387 -10.07 4.48 -18.40
C MET A 387 -8.92 5.10 -17.63
N SER A 388 -7.88 5.50 -18.35
CA SER A 388 -6.73 6.22 -17.78
C SER A 388 -6.09 5.54 -16.56
N GLY A 389 -6.04 4.20 -16.55
CA GLY A 389 -5.48 3.41 -15.45
C GLY A 389 -6.38 3.32 -14.21
N ASN A 390 -7.64 3.72 -14.30
CA ASN A 390 -8.65 3.62 -13.25
C ASN A 390 -9.79 2.70 -13.66
N VAL A 391 -10.33 1.96 -12.70
CA VAL A 391 -11.62 1.30 -12.80
C VAL A 391 -12.67 2.18 -12.10
N CYS A 392 -13.80 2.37 -12.76
CA CYS A 392 -14.90 3.19 -12.27
C CYS A 392 -16.19 2.40 -12.23
N ALA A 393 -17.03 2.67 -11.24
CA ALA A 393 -18.35 2.08 -11.09
C ALA A 393 -19.40 3.18 -10.99
N LYS A 394 -20.49 3.01 -11.73
CA LYS A 394 -21.76 3.72 -11.53
C LYS A 394 -22.79 2.71 -11.07
N CYS A 395 -23.31 2.90 -9.86
CA CYS A 395 -24.19 1.96 -9.19
C CYS A 395 -25.54 2.62 -8.91
N GLU A 396 -26.62 1.91 -9.21
CA GLU A 396 -28.00 2.38 -9.04
C GLU A 396 -28.88 1.24 -8.50
N ASN A 397 -30.07 1.60 -8.02
CA ASN A 397 -31.06 0.66 -7.52
C ASN A 397 -30.48 -0.21 -6.38
N VAL A 398 -30.26 0.45 -5.25
CA VAL A 398 -29.68 -0.15 -4.05
C VAL A 398 -30.53 -1.30 -3.54
N ARG A 399 -29.87 -2.35 -3.05
CA ARG A 399 -30.49 -3.50 -2.39
C ARG A 399 -30.71 -3.17 -0.92
N ARG A 400 -31.76 -3.74 -0.32
CA ARG A 400 -31.96 -3.64 1.13
C ARG A 400 -30.80 -4.32 1.85
N ILE A 401 -30.23 -3.62 2.82
CA ILE A 401 -29.14 -4.11 3.66
C ILE A 401 -29.74 -4.62 4.97
N PRO A 402 -29.47 -5.86 5.39
CA PRO A 402 -29.86 -6.35 6.71
C PRO A 402 -29.27 -5.48 7.82
N TRP A 403 -30.07 -5.17 8.83
CA TRP A 403 -29.66 -4.30 9.94
C TRP A 403 -28.44 -4.86 10.68
N GLU A 404 -28.39 -6.17 10.89
CA GLU A 404 -27.31 -6.86 11.59
C GLU A 404 -25.97 -6.68 10.85
N ARG A 405 -26.00 -6.79 9.52
CA ARG A 405 -24.82 -6.53 8.68
C ARG A 405 -24.39 -5.07 8.79
N LEU A 406 -25.33 -4.13 8.79
CA LEU A 406 -25.00 -2.72 8.94
C LEU A 406 -24.39 -2.43 10.33
N VAL A 407 -24.90 -3.03 11.40
CA VAL A 407 -24.33 -2.88 12.75
C VAL A 407 -22.88 -3.36 12.82
N GLU A 408 -22.57 -4.56 12.30
CA GLU A 408 -21.18 -5.07 12.26
C GLU A 408 -20.24 -4.09 11.57
N VAL A 409 -20.70 -3.55 10.44
CA VAL A 409 -19.93 -2.63 9.62
C VAL A 409 -19.71 -1.29 10.33
N LEU A 410 -20.73 -0.75 11.00
CA LEU A 410 -20.64 0.51 11.76
C LEU A 410 -19.73 0.36 12.98
N GLN A 411 -19.79 -0.79 13.68
CA GLN A 411 -18.89 -1.10 14.80
C GLN A 411 -17.42 -1.08 14.40
N PHE A 412 -17.13 -1.44 13.15
CA PHE A 412 -15.78 -1.40 12.60
C PHE A 412 -15.37 0.01 12.17
N GLU A 413 -16.11 0.62 11.24
CA GLU A 413 -15.68 1.87 10.58
C GLU A 413 -15.64 3.06 11.57
N PHE A 414 -16.53 3.08 12.56
CA PHE A 414 -16.58 4.14 13.58
C PHE A 414 -15.74 3.80 14.83
N ASN A 415 -14.90 2.78 14.74
CA ASN A 415 -13.91 2.40 15.75
C ASN A 415 -12.51 2.16 15.16
N LEU A 416 -12.22 2.81 14.04
CA LEU A 416 -10.92 2.74 13.36
C LEU A 416 -9.75 3.18 14.28
N PRO A 417 -8.57 2.56 14.14
CA PRO A 417 -7.40 2.82 14.99
C PRO A 417 -6.66 4.11 14.62
N TYR A 418 -6.04 4.78 15.59
CA TYR A 418 -5.15 5.92 15.38
C TYR A 418 -3.69 5.60 15.73
N PRO A 419 -2.70 6.38 15.22
CA PRO A 419 -1.28 6.13 15.47
C PRO A 419 -0.85 6.16 16.95
N ASP A 420 -1.61 6.85 17.80
CA ASP A 420 -1.39 6.95 19.25
C ASP A 420 -1.89 5.73 20.04
N GLY A 421 -2.48 4.74 19.36
CA GLY A 421 -3.04 3.53 19.97
C GLY A 421 -4.50 3.66 20.41
N SER A 422 -5.09 4.86 20.29
CA SER A 422 -6.52 5.07 20.54
C SER A 422 -7.38 4.66 19.34
N ARG A 423 -8.71 4.70 19.50
CA ARG A 423 -9.67 4.47 18.43
C ARG A 423 -10.59 5.68 18.22
N MET A 424 -11.40 5.63 17.18
CA MET A 424 -12.40 6.65 16.87
C MET A 424 -13.52 6.74 17.90
N GLU A 425 -13.96 5.61 18.46
CA GLU A 425 -14.94 5.56 19.56
C GLU A 425 -16.27 6.28 19.27
N LEU A 426 -16.77 6.21 18.03
CA LEU A 426 -18.05 6.80 17.61
C LEU A 426 -19.13 5.75 17.28
N VAL A 427 -18.96 4.52 17.78
CA VAL A 427 -19.83 3.38 17.44
C VAL A 427 -21.28 3.64 17.83
N ASP A 428 -21.53 4.09 19.05
CA ASP A 428 -22.90 4.31 19.54
C ASP A 428 -23.58 5.46 18.79
N ASP A 429 -22.86 6.54 18.53
CA ASP A 429 -23.34 7.67 17.72
C ASP A 429 -23.72 7.21 16.31
N ALA A 430 -22.88 6.37 15.69
CA ALA A 430 -23.11 5.84 14.37
C ALA A 430 -24.33 4.90 14.33
N ILE A 431 -24.41 3.94 15.24
CA ILE A 431 -25.56 3.04 15.34
C ILE A 431 -26.85 3.83 15.53
N ASN A 432 -26.86 4.82 16.42
CA ASN A 432 -28.03 5.67 16.68
C ASN A 432 -28.44 6.51 15.46
N ALA A 433 -27.47 7.10 14.75
CA ALA A 433 -27.74 7.89 13.55
C ALA A 433 -28.33 7.02 12.42
N PHE A 434 -27.74 5.85 12.16
CA PHE A 434 -28.19 4.95 11.09
C PHE A 434 -29.48 4.21 11.44
N LYS A 435 -29.75 3.90 12.71
CA LYS A 435 -30.97 3.22 13.14
C LYS A 435 -32.22 4.03 12.79
N ARG A 436 -32.22 5.33 13.12
CA ARG A 436 -33.31 6.26 12.78
C ARG A 436 -33.60 6.26 11.28
N ARG A 437 -32.55 6.25 10.47
CA ARG A 437 -32.67 6.19 9.01
C ARG A 437 -33.22 4.85 8.56
N HIS A 438 -32.71 3.74 9.08
CA HIS A 438 -33.08 2.38 8.70
C HIS A 438 -34.56 2.09 8.98
N GLU A 439 -35.03 2.47 10.16
CA GLU A 439 -36.44 2.32 10.57
C GLU A 439 -37.37 3.16 9.71
N GLY A 440 -36.94 4.35 9.28
CA GLY A 440 -37.66 5.21 8.33
C GLY A 440 -37.64 4.76 6.86
N ILE A 441 -37.04 3.61 6.51
CA ILE A 441 -37.09 3.02 5.14
C ILE A 441 -38.20 1.97 5.01
N ALA A 442 -38.85 1.57 6.12
CA ALA A 442 -39.97 0.64 6.08
C ALA A 442 -41.29 1.36 5.76
N VAL A 443 -41.50 1.71 4.48
CA VAL A 443 -42.84 1.95 3.91
C VAL A 443 -42.92 1.31 2.53
#